data_AF-A0A813EUT7-F1
#
_entry.id   AF-A0A813EUT7-F1
#
_cell.length_a   1.000
_cell.length_b   1.000
_cell.length_c   1.000
_cell.angle_alpha   90.00
_cell.angle_beta   90.00
_cell.angle_gamma   90.00
#
_symmetry.space_group_name_H-M   'P 1'
#
loop_
_entity.id
_entity.type
_entity.pdbx_description
1 polymer ?
#
loop_
_entity_poly.entity_id
_entity_poly.type
_entity_poly.pdbx_seq_one_letter_code
_entity_poly.pdbx_strand_id
1 'polypeptide(L)'
;PTLSSFGASAKGRHNSSMALPSDFWRNDQLLNIIRTRTCIRFQKGGHCDWKSQCQYSHCLSWPRRPLNRHTYSPELCKHVRVTMLNGEAQVEIHCARDKECSKAHSKEEVLYHPHLFKTMLCKEL
;
A
#
# COMPACT_ATOMS: atom_id res chain seq x y z
N PRO A 1 -44.38 -19.04 -21.13
CA PRO A 1 -43.38 -18.20 -21.83
C PRO A 1 -43.46 -16.75 -21.30
N THR A 2 -42.87 -16.44 -20.14
CA THR A 2 -41.50 -15.92 -19.96
C THR A 2 -41.17 -14.70 -20.82
N LEU A 3 -40.89 -13.57 -20.18
CA LEU A 3 -39.68 -12.71 -20.28
C LEU A 3 -39.97 -11.42 -19.49
N SER A 4 -39.45 -11.30 -18.26
CA SER A 4 -38.15 -10.69 -17.90
C SER A 4 -38.31 -9.20 -17.51
N SER A 5 -38.45 -8.86 -16.22
CA SER A 5 -37.37 -8.50 -15.28
C SER A 5 -36.47 -7.34 -15.73
N PHE A 6 -36.87 -6.11 -15.37
CA PHE A 6 -35.94 -4.99 -15.19
C PHE A 6 -35.36 -5.07 -13.77
N GLY A 7 -34.22 -5.73 -13.65
CA GLY A 7 -33.43 -5.77 -12.42
C GLY A 7 -32.75 -4.41 -12.19
N ALA A 8 -33.13 -3.74 -11.11
CA ALA A 8 -32.45 -2.58 -10.60
C ALA A 8 -30.96 -2.90 -10.35
N SER A 9 -30.06 -2.07 -10.89
CA SER A 9 -28.64 -2.10 -10.58
C SER A 9 -28.43 -1.96 -9.08
N ALA A 10 -27.99 -3.04 -8.45
CA ALA A 10 -27.54 -3.05 -7.07
C ALA A 10 -26.29 -2.16 -6.96
N LYS A 11 -26.46 -0.93 -6.49
CA LYS A 11 -25.35 -0.10 -6.00
C LYS A 11 -24.77 -0.82 -4.78
N GLY A 12 -23.66 -1.52 -4.99
CA GLY A 12 -22.87 -2.11 -3.92
C GLY A 12 -22.50 -1.02 -2.91
N ARG A 13 -23.08 -1.09 -1.71
CA ARG A 13 -22.65 -0.30 -0.56
C ARG A 13 -21.25 -0.75 -0.18
N HIS A 14 -20.22 -0.12 -0.72
CA HIS A 14 -18.86 -0.28 -0.21
C HIS A 14 -18.82 0.31 1.19
N ASN A 15 -18.66 -0.55 2.19
CA ASN A 15 -18.47 -0.16 3.58
C ASN A 15 -17.21 0.72 3.69
N SER A 16 -17.40 2.00 4.04
CA SER A 16 -16.34 3.03 4.13
C SER A 16 -15.23 2.70 5.13
N SER A 17 -15.43 1.72 6.00
CA SER A 17 -14.49 1.30 7.06
C SER A 17 -13.10 0.84 6.56
N MET A 18 -12.91 0.64 5.25
CA MET A 18 -11.67 0.07 4.69
C MET A 18 -10.98 0.96 3.66
N ALA A 19 -11.61 2.08 3.30
CA ALA A 19 -11.02 3.08 2.43
C ALA A 19 -10.04 3.93 3.23
N LEU A 20 -8.89 4.24 2.61
CA LEU A 20 -7.97 5.24 3.13
C LEU A 20 -8.71 6.59 3.17
N PRO A 21 -8.86 7.23 4.35
CA PRO A 21 -9.57 8.50 4.43
C PRO A 21 -8.90 9.56 3.56
N SER A 22 -9.64 10.34 2.77
CA SER A 22 -9.06 11.32 1.82
C SER A 22 -8.11 12.33 2.47
N ASP A 23 -8.37 12.69 3.73
CA ASP A 23 -7.59 13.63 4.54
C ASP A 23 -6.66 12.95 5.56
N PHE A 24 -6.38 11.64 5.44
CA PHE A 24 -5.53 10.91 6.39
C PHE A 24 -4.16 11.59 6.61
N TRP A 25 -3.66 12.25 5.56
CA TRP A 25 -2.38 12.95 5.55
C TRP A 25 -2.33 14.18 6.46
N ARG A 26 -3.48 14.72 6.89
CA ARG A 26 -3.55 15.83 7.85
C ARG A 26 -3.35 15.38 9.30
N ASN A 27 -3.36 14.07 9.55
CA ASN A 27 -3.23 13.49 10.87
C ASN A 27 -1.98 12.60 10.90
N ASP A 28 -0.95 13.06 11.61
CA ASP A 28 0.31 12.32 11.74
C ASP A 28 0.13 10.93 12.33
N GLN A 29 -0.84 10.72 13.22
CA GLN A 29 -1.14 9.39 13.76
C GLN A 29 -1.66 8.45 12.65
N LEU A 30 -2.55 8.95 11.79
CA LEU A 30 -3.04 8.18 10.64
C LEU A 30 -1.92 7.92 9.64
N LEU A 31 -1.12 8.93 9.29
CA LEU A 31 0.03 8.77 8.41
C LEU A 31 1.02 7.72 8.95
N ASN A 32 1.15 7.58 10.26
CA ASN A 32 2.04 6.59 10.88
C ASN A 32 1.52 5.15 10.83
N ILE A 33 0.20 4.92 10.75
CA ILE A 33 -0.38 3.58 10.77
C ILE A 33 -0.77 3.04 9.39
N ILE A 34 -0.96 3.91 8.39
CA ILE A 34 -1.37 3.47 7.06
C ILE A 34 -0.35 2.54 6.41
N ARG A 35 -0.86 1.47 5.79
CA ARG A 35 -0.09 0.43 5.10
C ARG A 35 0.98 -0.26 5.96
N THR A 36 0.85 -0.18 7.28
CA THR A 36 1.79 -0.87 8.20
C THR A 36 1.48 -2.34 8.42
N ARG A 37 0.32 -2.79 7.94
CA ARG A 37 -0.14 -4.18 7.99
C ARG A 37 -0.57 -4.63 6.60
N THR A 38 -0.39 -5.91 6.32
CA THR A 38 -0.81 -6.52 5.06
C THR A 38 -2.34 -6.57 4.95
N CYS A 39 -2.84 -6.46 3.72
CA CYS A 39 -4.26 -6.59 3.42
C CYS A 39 -4.64 -8.07 3.43
N ILE A 40 -5.41 -8.50 4.42
CA ILE A 40 -5.84 -9.90 4.56
C ILE A 40 -6.64 -10.38 3.33
N ARG A 41 -7.41 -9.50 2.68
CA ARG A 41 -8.19 -9.84 1.48
C ARG A 41 -7.28 -10.13 0.29
N PHE A 42 -6.30 -9.25 0.06
CA PHE A 42 -5.31 -9.45 -0.99
C PHE A 42 -4.45 -10.70 -0.72
N GLN A 43 -4.06 -10.92 0.55
CA GLN A 43 -3.30 -12.10 0.94
C GLN A 43 -4.06 -13.42 0.70
N LYS A 44 -5.36 -13.47 0.99
CA LYS A 44 -6.16 -14.69 0.87
C LYS A 44 -6.69 -14.95 -0.54
N GLY A 45 -7.08 -13.89 -1.25
CA GLY A 45 -7.80 -14.01 -2.53
C GLY A 45 -7.09 -13.39 -3.72
N GLY A 46 -5.88 -12.83 -3.55
CA GLY A 46 -5.15 -12.13 -4.62
C GLY A 46 -5.82 -10.84 -5.11
N HIS A 47 -6.96 -10.46 -4.52
CA HIS A 47 -7.80 -9.36 -5.01
C HIS A 47 -8.29 -8.46 -3.87
N CYS A 48 -8.33 -7.16 -4.14
CA CYS A 48 -8.85 -6.15 -3.22
C CYS A 48 -9.49 -5.02 -4.03
N ASP A 49 -10.80 -4.83 -3.87
CA ASP A 49 -11.59 -3.84 -4.63
C ASP A 49 -11.11 -2.40 -4.42
N TRP A 50 -10.49 -2.11 -3.27
CA TRP A 50 -9.98 -0.79 -2.93
C TRP A 50 -8.66 -0.45 -3.62
N LYS A 51 -7.94 -1.42 -4.21
CA LYS A 51 -6.69 -1.18 -4.95
C LYS A 51 -5.74 -0.20 -4.21
N SER A 52 -5.40 0.93 -4.82
CA SER A 52 -4.56 2.00 -4.25
C SER A 52 -5.24 2.83 -3.15
N GLN A 53 -6.55 2.71 -2.97
CA GLN A 53 -7.31 3.34 -1.89
C GLN A 53 -7.39 2.44 -0.64
N CYS A 54 -6.80 1.25 -0.66
CA CYS A 54 -6.76 0.39 0.52
C CYS A 54 -5.85 1.00 1.59
N GLN A 55 -6.32 1.04 2.84
CA GLN A 55 -5.51 1.49 3.98
C GLN A 55 -4.44 0.47 4.41
N TYR A 56 -4.52 -0.78 3.95
CA TYR A 56 -3.57 -1.84 4.22
C TYR A 56 -2.62 -2.04 3.04
N SER A 57 -1.43 -2.60 3.31
CA SER A 57 -0.43 -2.86 2.29
C SER A 57 -0.82 -4.05 1.41
N HIS A 58 -0.64 -3.92 0.09
CA HIS A 58 -0.71 -5.05 -0.84
C HIS A 58 0.68 -5.68 -1.07
N CYS A 59 1.74 -5.07 -0.54
CA CYS A 59 3.05 -5.68 -0.48
C CYS A 59 3.09 -6.71 0.67
N LEU A 60 2.89 -7.99 0.33
CA LEU A 60 2.85 -9.06 1.32
C LEU A 60 4.21 -9.34 1.95
N SER A 61 5.30 -9.10 1.21
CA SER A 61 6.67 -9.34 1.66
C SER A 61 7.19 -8.25 2.60
N TRP A 62 6.91 -6.97 2.30
CA TRP A 62 7.40 -5.84 3.09
C TRP A 62 6.37 -4.70 3.18
N PRO A 63 5.41 -4.78 4.12
CA PRO A 63 4.55 -3.65 4.43
C PRO A 63 5.35 -2.48 5.01
N ARG A 64 4.87 -1.26 4.83
CA ARG A 64 5.54 -0.04 5.30
C ARG A 64 5.82 -0.07 6.80
N ARG A 65 7.05 0.20 7.23
CA ARG A 65 7.34 0.33 8.67
C ARG A 65 6.77 1.65 9.23
N PRO A 66 6.15 1.61 10.43
CA PRO A 66 5.67 2.81 11.09
C PRO A 66 6.84 3.67 11.57
N LEU A 67 6.80 4.97 11.27
CA LEU A 67 7.92 5.89 11.53
C LEU A 67 8.08 6.24 13.01
N ASN A 68 7.03 6.06 13.81
CA ASN A 68 7.11 6.22 15.27
C ASN A 68 7.95 5.13 15.97
N ARG A 69 8.27 4.02 15.28
CA ARG A 69 9.09 2.92 15.79
C ARG A 69 10.36 2.69 14.99
N HIS A 70 10.40 3.15 13.74
CA HIS A 70 11.50 2.91 12.82
C HIS A 70 11.87 4.21 12.11
N THR A 71 13.07 4.73 12.40
CA THR A 71 13.62 5.88 11.69
C THR A 71 14.39 5.39 10.45
N TYR A 72 13.85 5.62 9.27
CA TYR A 72 14.51 5.34 8.00
C TYR A 72 14.41 6.54 7.06
N SER A 73 15.32 6.62 6.11
CA SER A 73 15.31 7.61 5.03
C SER A 73 14.49 7.09 3.84
N PRO A 74 13.93 7.97 3.00
CA PRO A 74 13.11 7.56 1.85
C PRO A 74 13.93 6.93 0.72
N GLU A 75 15.25 6.92 0.83
CA GLU A 75 16.12 6.27 -0.16
C GLU A 75 16.01 4.75 -0.08
N LEU A 76 15.84 4.10 -1.23
CA LEU A 76 15.81 2.64 -1.31
C LEU A 76 17.14 2.04 -0.83
N CYS A 77 17.04 1.00 -0.01
CA CYS A 77 18.18 0.24 0.44
C CYS A 77 18.84 -0.47 -0.74
N LYS A 78 20.16 -0.39 -0.83
CA LYS A 78 20.97 -1.06 -1.86
C LYS A 78 20.83 -2.59 -1.91
N HIS A 79 20.26 -3.19 -0.86
CA HIS A 79 20.03 -4.63 -0.75
C HIS A 79 18.63 -5.06 -1.21
N VAL A 80 17.80 -4.11 -1.65
CA VAL A 80 16.52 -4.39 -2.32
C VAL A 80 16.81 -4.68 -3.78
N ARG A 81 16.46 -5.89 -4.23
CA ARG A 81 16.54 -6.30 -5.63
C ARG A 81 15.16 -6.49 -6.19
N VAL A 82 14.96 -6.02 -7.42
CA VAL A 82 13.73 -6.24 -8.18
C VAL A 82 14.10 -7.10 -9.37
N THR A 83 13.53 -8.29 -9.42
CA THR A 83 13.74 -9.26 -10.50
C THR A 83 12.43 -9.40 -11.26
N MET A 84 12.50 -9.43 -12.60
CA MET A 84 11.34 -9.72 -13.43
C MET A 84 11.31 -11.22 -13.70
N LEU A 85 10.33 -11.93 -13.15
CA LEU A 85 10.12 -13.36 -13.37
C LEU A 85 8.75 -13.55 -14.00
N ASN A 86 8.72 -14.15 -15.20
CA ASN A 86 7.49 -14.40 -15.97
C ASN A 86 6.61 -13.15 -16.23
N GLY A 87 7.23 -11.98 -16.35
CA GLY A 87 6.51 -10.71 -16.53
C GLY A 87 6.01 -10.08 -15.23
N GLU A 88 6.22 -10.73 -14.08
CA GLU A 88 5.88 -10.21 -12.76
C GLU A 88 7.13 -9.66 -12.06
N ALA A 89 6.97 -8.50 -11.42
CA ALA A 89 8.04 -7.89 -10.63
C ALA A 89 8.10 -8.54 -9.24
N GLN A 90 9.12 -9.36 -8.99
CA GLN A 90 9.41 -9.92 -7.67
C GLN A 90 10.42 -9.05 -6.94
N VAL A 91 10.10 -8.69 -5.69
CA VAL A 91 10.97 -7.89 -4.84
C VAL A 91 11.60 -8.78 -3.78
N GLU A 92 12.93 -8.85 -3.78
CA GLU A 92 13.73 -9.59 -2.80
C GLU A 92 14.58 -8.64 -1.98
N ILE A 93 14.64 -8.86 -0.66
CA ILE A 93 15.28 -7.94 0.27
C ILE A 93 16.28 -8.73 1.10
N HIS A 94 17.56 -8.62 0.72
CA HIS A 94 18.68 -9.33 1.33
C HIS A 94 19.43 -8.43 2.33
N CYS A 95 18.69 -7.66 3.12
CA CYS A 95 19.24 -6.69 4.05
C CYS A 95 19.42 -7.31 5.44
N ALA A 96 20.67 -7.47 5.89
CA ALA A 96 20.98 -8.04 7.20
C ALA A 96 20.46 -7.23 8.42
N ARG A 97 20.02 -5.98 8.20
CA ARG A 97 19.46 -5.11 9.24
C ARG A 97 17.93 -5.18 9.34
N ASP A 98 17.26 -5.91 8.43
CA ASP A 98 15.80 -6.10 8.43
C ASP A 98 15.01 -4.82 8.76
N LYS A 99 14.30 -4.81 9.90
CA LYS A 99 13.46 -3.70 10.36
C LYS A 99 14.24 -2.50 10.89
N GLU A 100 15.50 -2.70 11.28
CA GLU A 100 16.38 -1.67 11.82
C GLU A 100 17.19 -0.95 10.73
N CYS A 101 16.99 -1.31 9.46
CA CYS A 101 17.65 -0.63 8.35
C CYS A 101 17.19 0.84 8.27
N SER A 102 18.14 1.76 8.17
CA SER A 102 17.89 3.21 8.04
C SER A 102 17.49 3.65 6.61
N LYS A 103 17.17 2.70 5.73
CA LYS A 103 16.80 2.93 4.33
C LYS A 103 15.47 2.25 4.03
N ALA A 104 14.75 2.73 3.02
CA ALA A 104 13.46 2.19 2.61
C ALA A 104 13.62 0.82 1.92
N HIS A 105 12.71 -0.10 2.21
CA HIS A 105 12.69 -1.46 1.68
C HIS A 105 11.54 -1.69 0.69
N SER A 106 10.51 -0.83 0.67
CA SER A 106 9.41 -0.94 -0.30
C SER A 106 9.07 0.41 -0.92
N LYS A 107 8.42 0.39 -2.10
CA LYS A 107 7.90 1.62 -2.72
C LYS A 107 6.93 2.36 -1.80
N GLU A 108 6.18 1.64 -0.98
CA GLU A 108 5.26 2.25 -0.02
C GLU A 108 6.01 3.06 1.05
N GLU A 109 7.16 2.57 1.52
CA GLU A 109 8.02 3.31 2.45
C GLU A 109 8.55 4.60 1.84
N VAL A 110 8.93 4.58 0.56
CA VAL A 110 9.38 5.77 -0.17
C VAL A 110 8.24 6.76 -0.37
N LEU A 111 7.12 6.31 -0.95
CA LEU A 111 5.99 7.16 -1.36
C LEU A 111 5.28 7.82 -0.17
N TYR A 112 5.16 7.10 0.95
CA TYR A 112 4.49 7.59 2.16
C TYR A 112 5.48 8.04 3.23
N HIS A 113 6.73 8.33 2.85
CA HIS A 113 7.68 8.97 3.75
C HIS A 113 7.33 10.45 3.95
N PRO A 114 7.35 11.01 5.18
CA PRO A 114 6.97 12.40 5.45
C PRO A 114 7.74 13.44 4.64
N HIS A 115 8.97 13.14 4.25
CA HIS A 115 9.81 14.04 3.46
C HIS A 115 9.48 14.03 1.96
N LEU A 116 8.75 13.02 1.45
CA LEU A 116 8.39 12.89 0.03
C LEU A 116 6.88 12.93 -0.23
N PHE A 117 6.09 12.53 0.75
CA PHE A 117 4.66 12.41 0.58
C PHE A 117 4.03 13.79 0.37
N LYS A 118 3.31 13.95 -0.75
CA LYS A 118 2.71 15.21 -1.21
C LYS A 118 3.69 16.37 -1.46
N THR A 119 4.98 16.10 -1.62
CA THR A 119 5.96 17.14 -1.99
C THR A 119 6.06 17.36 -3.50
N MET A 120 5.54 16.43 -4.31
CA MET A 120 5.51 16.52 -5.77
C MET A 120 4.08 16.49 -6.31
N LEU A 121 3.82 17.28 -7.35
CA LEU A 121 2.55 17.23 -8.08
C LEU A 121 2.41 15.87 -8.77
N CYS A 122 1.25 15.23 -8.54
CA CYS A 122 0.91 14.02 -9.26
C CYS A 122 0.77 14.36 -10.74
N LYS A 123 1.48 13.64 -11.61
CA LYS A 123 1.22 13.71 -13.04
C LYS A 123 -0.04 12.90 -13.29
N GLU A 124 -1.12 13.56 -13.67
CA GLU A 124 -2.28 12.88 -14.25
C GLU A 124 -1.82 12.31 -15.59
N LEU A 125 -1.74 10.98 -15.68
CA LEU A 125 -1.44 10.23 -16.90
C LEU A 125 -2.73 9.64 -17.45
#